data_AF-A0A0L6WYQ2-F1
#
_entry.id   AF-A0A0L6WYQ2-F1
#
_cell.length_a   1.000
_cell.length_b   1.000
_cell.length_c   1.000
_cell.angle_alpha   90.00
_cell.angle_beta   90.00
_cell.angle_gamma   90.00
#
_symmetry.space_group_name_H-M   'P 1'
#
loop_
_entity.id
_entity.type
_entity.pdbx_description
1 polymer ?
#
loop_
_entity_poly.entity_id
_entity_poly.type
_entity_poly.pdbx_seq_one_letter_code
_entity_poly.pdbx_strand_id
1 'polypeptide(L)'
;ILQQMKYCSSTSSGHKLVLCTPTFKILGHICMPSSCVPDESHLALLEHWGPCKLLSEVWAFLSMVGILRILIKNFAHHAHNLTKLT
;
A
#
# COMPACT_ATOMS: atom_id res chain seq x y z
N ILE A 1 -18.17 12.12 -9.90
CA ILE A 1 -17.06 11.26 -10.36
C ILE A 1 -17.53 10.27 -11.44
N LEU A 2 -18.44 9.33 -11.18
CA LEU A 2 -18.86 8.34 -12.20
C LEU A 2 -19.36 8.97 -13.51
N GLN A 3 -20.17 10.02 -13.44
CA GLN A 3 -20.65 10.76 -14.62
C GLN A 3 -19.51 11.47 -15.38
N GLN A 4 -18.48 11.95 -14.67
CA GLN A 4 -17.29 12.54 -15.29
C GLN A 4 -16.42 11.47 -15.96
N MET A 5 -16.25 10.30 -15.32
CA MET A 5 -15.55 9.17 -15.92
C MET A 5 -16.24 8.73 -17.22
N LYS A 6 -17.58 8.72 -17.24
CA LYS A 6 -18.38 8.47 -18.46
C LYS A 6 -18.12 9.53 -19.54
N TYR A 7 -18.07 10.81 -19.18
CA TYR A 7 -17.77 11.89 -20.12
C TYR A 7 -16.37 11.75 -20.75
N CYS A 8 -15.38 11.32 -19.96
CA CYS A 8 -14.02 11.06 -20.43
C CYS A 8 -13.84 9.72 -21.16
N SER A 9 -14.93 9.00 -21.50
CA SER A 9 -14.88 7.66 -22.11
C SER A 9 -14.05 6.64 -21.32
N SER A 10 -13.91 6.84 -20.00
CA SER A 10 -13.24 5.91 -19.11
C SER A 10 -14.21 4.81 -18.68
N THR A 11 -13.71 3.58 -18.60
CA THR A 11 -14.47 2.42 -18.13
C THR A 11 -13.97 1.96 -16.77
N SER A 12 -14.89 1.55 -15.89
CA SER A 12 -14.57 0.93 -14.61
C SER A 12 -15.08 -0.50 -14.61
N SER A 13 -14.33 -1.40 -14.00
CA SER A 13 -14.75 -2.80 -13.87
C SER A 13 -15.85 -2.92 -12.81
N GLY A 14 -17.04 -3.34 -13.21
CA GLY A 14 -18.17 -3.50 -12.28
C GLY A 14 -17.88 -4.47 -11.13
N HIS A 15 -17.18 -5.58 -11.39
CA HIS A 15 -16.81 -6.56 -10.36
C HIS A 15 -15.78 -6.01 -9.35
N LYS A 16 -14.97 -5.02 -9.72
CA LYS A 16 -13.99 -4.39 -8.83
C LYS A 16 -14.52 -3.12 -8.17
N LEU A 17 -15.68 -2.62 -8.61
CA LEU A 17 -16.26 -1.39 -8.13
C LEU A 17 -16.97 -1.64 -6.79
N VAL A 18 -16.51 -0.93 -5.77
CA VAL A 18 -17.14 -0.93 -4.45
C VAL A 18 -17.66 0.47 -4.18
N LEU A 19 -18.97 0.61 -3.90
CA LEU A 19 -19.63 1.89 -3.66
C LEU A 19 -20.36 1.86 -2.32
N CYS A 20 -20.31 2.99 -1.62
CA CYS A 20 -21.08 3.23 -0.39
C CYS A 20 -20.91 2.16 0.69
N THR A 21 -19.72 1.55 0.81
CA THR A 21 -19.39 0.63 1.88
C THR A 21 -18.60 1.34 2.97
N PRO A 22 -18.79 0.98 4.26
CA PRO A 22 -18.02 1.58 5.36
C PRO A 22 -16.55 1.16 5.32
N THR A 23 -16.26 0.01 4.71
CA THR A 23 -14.91 -0.54 4.59
C THR A 23 -14.57 -0.71 3.12
N PHE A 24 -13.37 -0.27 2.72
CA PHE A 24 -12.88 -0.40 1.35
C PHE A 24 -11.38 -0.71 1.34
N LYS A 25 -10.96 -1.49 0.34
CA LYS A 25 -9.56 -1.85 0.13
C LYS A 25 -8.93 -0.93 -0.91
N ILE A 26 -7.92 -0.16 -0.53
CA ILE A 26 -7.19 0.76 -1.41
C ILE A 26 -5.69 0.53 -1.24
N LEU A 27 -4.98 0.22 -2.32
CA LEU A 27 -3.51 0.12 -2.35
C LEU A 27 -2.92 -0.77 -1.23
N GLY A 28 -3.58 -1.88 -0.88
CA GLY A 28 -3.11 -2.75 0.20
C GLY A 28 -3.46 -2.28 1.61
N HIS A 29 -4.37 -1.31 1.73
CA HIS A 29 -4.95 -0.87 2.99
C HIS A 29 -6.43 -1.21 3.05
N ILE A 30 -6.89 -1.60 4.23
CA ILE A 30 -8.31 -1.71 4.56
C ILE A 30 -8.66 -0.45 5.35
N CYS A 31 -9.37 0.46 4.69
CA CYS A 31 -9.77 1.73 5.26
C CYS A 31 -11.19 1.62 5.79
N MET A 32 -11.36 2.05 7.04
CA MET A 32 -12.63 2.17 7.76
C MET A 32 -12.79 3.65 8.17
N PRO A 33 -13.98 4.10 8.60
CA PRO A 33 -14.22 5.52 8.85
C PRO A 33 -13.30 6.11 9.94
N SER A 34 -12.90 5.30 10.91
CA SER A 34 -12.09 5.71 12.07
C SER A 34 -10.69 5.09 12.09
N SER A 35 -10.37 4.16 11.20
CA SER A 35 -9.14 3.38 11.28
C SER A 35 -8.68 2.90 9.91
N CYS A 36 -7.39 2.69 9.77
CA CYS A 36 -6.79 2.07 8.59
C CYS A 36 -5.91 0.91 9.08
N VAL A 37 -6.07 -0.26 8.48
CA VAL A 37 -5.25 -1.43 8.77
C VAL A 37 -4.60 -1.96 7.49
N PRO A 38 -3.42 -2.57 7.57
CA PRO A 38 -2.78 -3.15 6.41
C PRO A 38 -3.54 -4.39 5.94
N ASP A 39 -3.57 -4.60 4.63
CA ASP A 39 -4.08 -5.83 4.06
C ASP A 39 -3.15 -7.01 4.38
N GLU A 40 -3.75 -8.13 4.74
CA GLU A 40 -3.04 -9.30 5.23
C GLU A 40 -2.06 -9.88 4.20
N SER A 41 -2.33 -9.71 2.90
CA SER A 41 -1.41 -10.14 1.84
C SER A 41 -0.06 -9.40 1.87
N HIS A 42 -0.05 -8.11 2.21
CA HIS A 42 1.17 -7.33 2.33
C HIS A 42 1.92 -7.70 3.61
N LEU A 43 1.20 -7.99 4.70
CA LEU A 43 1.80 -8.47 5.94
C LEU A 43 2.47 -9.84 5.75
N ALA A 44 1.78 -10.78 5.11
CA ALA A 44 2.31 -12.10 4.81
C ALA A 44 3.58 -11.99 3.95
N LEU A 45 3.59 -11.14 2.93
CA LEU A 45 4.78 -10.93 2.11
C LEU A 45 5.96 -10.40 2.94
N LEU A 46 5.72 -9.48 3.87
CA LEU A 46 6.76 -8.92 4.74
C LEU A 46 7.24 -9.91 5.80
N GLU A 47 6.35 -10.74 6.34
CA GLU A 47 6.69 -11.78 7.31
C GLU A 47 7.59 -12.86 6.69
N HIS A 48 7.33 -13.22 5.44
CA HIS A 48 8.14 -14.19 4.69
C HIS A 48 9.35 -13.54 3.99
N TRP A 49 9.59 -12.24 4.20
CA TRP A 49 10.69 -11.53 3.55
C TRP A 49 12.03 -11.94 4.17
N GLY A 50 12.86 -12.61 3.37
CA GLY A 50 14.19 -13.05 3.79
C GLY A 50 15.19 -11.90 3.95
N PRO A 51 16.40 -12.16 4.50
CA PRO A 51 17.42 -11.14 4.64
C PRO A 51 17.86 -10.60 3.26
N CYS A 52 17.84 -9.27 3.10
CA CYS A 52 18.32 -8.61 1.90
C CYS A 52 19.84 -8.74 1.78
N LYS A 53 20.31 -9.34 0.69
CA LYS A 53 21.73 -9.53 0.35
C LYS A 53 22.21 -8.50 -0.68
N LEU A 54 21.29 -8.00 -1.51
CA LEU A 54 21.57 -7.08 -2.60
C LEU A 54 20.91 -5.72 -2.37
N LEU A 55 21.50 -4.67 -2.94
CA LEU A 55 20.93 -3.33 -2.87
C LEU A 55 19.55 -3.23 -3.53
N SER A 56 19.34 -3.96 -4.63
CA SER A 56 18.04 -4.04 -5.31
C SER A 56 16.95 -4.64 -4.42
N GLU A 57 17.29 -5.59 -3.56
CA GLU A 57 16.37 -6.21 -2.60
C GLU A 57 16.01 -5.24 -1.47
N VAL A 58 16.97 -4.44 -0.99
CA VAL A 58 16.72 -3.36 -0.03
C VAL A 58 15.78 -2.32 -0.63
N TRP A 59 15.97 -1.96 -1.90
CA TRP A 59 15.09 -1.03 -2.60
C TRP A 59 13.67 -1.60 -2.77
N ALA A 60 13.54 -2.85 -3.20
CA ALA A 60 12.25 -3.54 -3.31
C ALA A 60 11.54 -3.62 -1.94
N PHE A 61 12.28 -3.91 -0.87
CA PHE A 61 11.77 -3.93 0.49
C PHE A 61 11.26 -2.54 0.91
N LEU A 62 12.08 -1.49 0.74
CA LEU A 62 11.69 -0.11 1.06
C LEU A 62 10.46 0.35 0.28
N SER A 63 10.36 -0.06 -0.99
CA SER A 63 9.17 0.21 -1.83
C SER A 63 7.92 -0.45 -1.23
N MET A 64 8.00 -1.73 -0.85
CA MET A 64 6.88 -2.47 -0.28
C MET A 64 6.46 -1.93 1.09
N VAL A 65 7.40 -1.73 2.01
CA VAL A 65 7.09 -1.15 3.34
C VAL A 65 6.64 0.30 3.21
N GLY A 66 7.10 1.01 2.17
CA GLY A 66 6.69 2.37 1.84
C GLY A 66 5.18 2.51 1.58
N ILE A 67 4.51 1.47 1.09
CA ILE A 67 3.04 1.42 0.99
C ILE A 67 2.43 1.54 2.39
N LEU A 68 2.99 0.83 3.37
CA LEU A 68 2.51 0.81 4.76
C LEU A 68 3.00 1.99 5.62
N ARG A 69 3.71 2.97 5.05
CA ARG A 69 4.36 4.07 5.79
C ARG A 69 3.42 4.87 6.71
N ILE A 70 2.14 5.00 6.36
CA ILE A 70 1.15 5.76 7.13
C ILE A 70 0.84 5.05 8.47
N LEU A 71 0.99 3.73 8.51
CA LEU A 71 0.72 2.89 9.67
C LEU A 71 1.94 2.75 10.60
N ILE A 72 3.13 3.13 10.11
CA ILE A 72 4.39 3.00 10.85
C ILE A 72 4.76 4.34 11.46
N LYS A 73 4.73 4.42 12.78
CA LYS A 73 5.18 5.62 13.51
C LYS A 73 6.64 5.91 13.18
N ASN A 74 6.95 7.16 12.84
CA ASN A 74 8.31 7.62 12.53
C ASN A 74 9.00 6.84 11.39
N PHE A 75 8.25 6.37 10.38
CA PHE A 75 8.78 5.58 9.27
C PHE A 75 10.07 6.16 8.66
N ALA A 76 10.13 7.47 8.44
CA ALA A 76 11.30 8.13 7.86
C ALA A 76 12.58 7.91 8.69
N HIS A 77 12.47 7.96 10.02
CA HIS A 77 13.60 7.70 10.91
C HIS A 77 14.09 6.26 10.81
N HIS A 78 13.16 5.30 10.75
CA HIS A 78 13.49 3.87 10.60
C HIS A 78 14.10 3.55 9.22
N ALA A 79 13.57 4.15 8.16
CA ALA A 79 14.05 3.95 6.80
C ALA A 79 15.39 4.64 6.53
N HIS A 80 15.72 5.73 7.24
CA HIS A 80 16.88 6.59 6.98
C HIS A 80 18.20 5.84 6.77
N ASN A 81 18.48 4.87 7.64
CA ASN A 81 19.73 4.11 7.55
C ASN A 81 19.78 3.23 6.30
N LEU A 82 18.63 2.71 5.86
CA LEU A 82 18.52 1.89 4.64
C LEU A 82 18.55 2.77 3.39
N THR A 83 17.91 3.95 3.43
CA THR A 83 17.92 4.89 2.31
C THR A 83 19.31 5.44 2.00
N LYS A 84 20.22 5.45 2.98
CA LYS A 84 21.64 5.83 2.77
C LYS A 84 22.50 4.76 2.11
N LEU A 85 22.03 3.51 2.08
CA LEU A 85 22.73 2.42 1.41
C LEU A 85 22.48 2.44 -0.10
N THR A 86 21.35 3.02 -0.50
CA THR A 86 21.02 3.42 -1.89
C THR A 86 21.69 4.71 -2.29
#